data_AF-A0A259RQ27-F1
#
_entry.id   AF-A0A259RQ27-F1
#
_cell.length_a   1.000
_cell.length_b   1.000
_cell.length_c   1.000
_cell.angle_alpha   90.00
_cell.angle_beta   90.00
_cell.angle_gamma   90.00
#
_symmetry.space_group_name_H-M   'P 1'
#
loop_
_entity.id
_entity.type
_entity.pdbx_description
1 polymer ?
#
loop_
_entity_poly.entity_id
_entity_poly.type
_entity_poly.pdbx_seq_one_letter_code
_entity_poly.pdbx_strand_id
1 'polypeptide(L)' 'MKNENSGCFGNQNAKKEHPKDAHIHIKLLMSEKARYVKAAQAEGKTLSRWLLDLADGAREGLIESKILGG' A
#
# COMPACT_ATOMS: atom_id res chain seq x y z
N MET A 1 10.97 33.54 -3.25
CA MET A 1 10.14 32.44 -2.70
C MET A 1 9.53 31.71 -3.90
N LYS A 2 9.98 30.48 -4.19
CA LYS A 2 9.37 29.63 -5.24
C LYS A 2 8.89 28.36 -4.55
N ASN A 3 7.60 28.09 -4.75
CA ASN A 3 6.82 27.12 -4.02
C ASN A 3 7.33 25.68 -4.16
N GLU A 4 7.21 24.99 -3.05
CA GLU A 4 7.34 23.55 -2.84
C GLU A 4 6.33 22.79 -3.72
N ASN A 5 6.79 21.80 -4.49
CA ASN A 5 6.11 20.50 -4.64
C ASN A 5 6.96 19.55 -5.50
N SER A 6 8.03 19.03 -4.91
CA SER A 6 8.87 18.02 -5.56
C SER A 6 8.26 16.63 -5.32
N GLY A 7 7.47 16.18 -6.29
CA GLY A 7 7.50 14.77 -6.71
C GLY A 7 6.63 13.77 -5.93
N CYS A 8 5.31 13.94 -5.94
CA CYS A 8 4.46 12.75 -5.92
C CYS A 8 4.51 12.11 -7.32
N PHE A 9 5.53 11.27 -7.57
CA PHE A 9 5.67 10.46 -8.78
C PHE A 9 4.67 9.28 -8.80
N GLY A 10 3.41 9.56 -8.46
CA GLY A 10 2.30 8.64 -8.66
C GLY A 10 1.68 8.84 -10.03
N ASN A 11 1.15 7.75 -10.61
CA ASN A 11 0.39 7.76 -11.86
C ASN A 11 -0.64 8.91 -11.85
N GLN A 12 -0.52 9.87 -12.79
CA GLN A 12 -1.41 11.03 -12.86
C GLN A 12 -2.88 10.66 -13.13
N ASN A 13 -3.15 9.42 -13.58
CA ASN A 13 -4.50 8.89 -13.74
C ASN A 13 -5.17 8.60 -12.38
N ALA A 14 -4.40 8.30 -11.33
CA ALA A 14 -4.94 8.02 -9.99
C ALA A 14 -5.51 9.26 -9.29
N LYS A 15 -5.16 10.48 -9.75
CA LYS A 15 -5.65 11.74 -9.16
C LYS A 15 -7.17 11.92 -9.24
N LYS A 16 -7.85 11.19 -10.13
CA LYS A 16 -9.31 11.25 -10.32
C LYS A 16 -10.04 10.01 -9.79
N GLU A 17 -9.31 9.00 -9.31
CA GLU A 17 -9.83 7.63 -9.18
C GLU A 17 -10.15 7.16 -7.76
N HIS A 18 -10.04 8.00 -6.75
CA HIS A 18 -10.29 7.54 -5.38
C HIS A 18 -11.57 8.13 -4.78
N PRO A 19 -12.75 7.57 -5.10
CA PRO A 19 -13.79 7.48 -4.08
C PRO A 19 -13.16 6.87 -2.82
N LYS A 20 -13.58 7.31 -1.64
CA LYS A 20 -13.15 6.71 -0.35
C LYS A 20 -13.27 5.17 -0.31
N ASP A 21 -14.10 4.62 -1.20
CA ASP A 21 -14.49 3.20 -1.25
C ASP A 21 -13.94 2.46 -2.49
N ALA A 22 -12.81 2.91 -3.04
CA ALA A 22 -12.15 2.19 -4.14
C ALA A 22 -11.69 0.79 -3.69
N HIS A 23 -11.99 -0.24 -4.48
CA HIS A 23 -11.63 -1.63 -4.18
C HIS A 23 -10.67 -2.21 -5.21
N ILE A 24 -9.66 -2.94 -4.73
CA ILE A 24 -8.74 -3.73 -5.55
C ILE A 24 -9.00 -5.21 -5.27
N HIS A 25 -9.25 -5.98 -6.33
CA HIS A 25 -9.36 -7.43 -6.23
C HIS A 25 -8.01 -8.08 -6.49
N ILE A 26 -7.53 -8.90 -5.53
CA ILE A 26 -6.25 -9.60 -5.61
C ILE A 26 -6.52 -11.10 -5.64
N LYS A 27 -5.92 -11.80 -6.61
CA LYS A 27 -5.91 -13.27 -6.64
C LYS A 27 -4.70 -13.78 -5.87
N LEU A 28 -4.93 -14.73 -4.97
CA LEU A 28 -3.91 -15.35 -4.12
C LEU A 28 -4.15 -16.86 -4.08
N LEU A 29 -3.12 -17.63 -3.77
CA LEU A 29 -3.30 -19.05 -3.43
C LEU A 29 -4.06 -19.16 -2.10
N MET A 30 -4.83 -20.25 -1.95
CA MET A 30 -5.61 -20.51 -0.73
C MET A 30 -4.73 -20.54 0.53
N SER A 31 -3.54 -21.15 0.44
CA SER A 31 -2.56 -21.24 1.53
C SER A 31 -2.03 -19.87 1.96
N GLU A 32 -1.75 -18.99 0.99
CA GLU A 32 -1.26 -17.63 1.24
C GLU A 32 -2.34 -16.78 1.91
N LYS A 33 -3.59 -16.86 1.39
CA LYS A 33 -4.73 -16.18 2.01
C LYS A 33 -4.90 -16.60 3.47
N ALA A 34 -4.83 -17.90 3.76
CA ALA A 34 -4.95 -18.41 5.12
C ALA A 34 -3.84 -17.86 6.04
N ARG A 35 -2.60 -17.78 5.55
CA ARG A 35 -1.48 -17.18 6.29
C ARG A 35 -1.73 -15.71 6.62
N TYR A 36 -2.19 -14.92 5.65
CA TYR A 36 -2.47 -13.50 5.85
C TYR A 36 -3.66 -13.26 6.79
N VAL A 37 -4.71 -14.08 6.73
CA VAL A 37 -5.82 -14.01 7.68
C VAL A 37 -5.33 -14.25 9.11
N LYS A 38 -4.48 -15.25 9.33
CA LYS A 38 -3.91 -15.51 10.67
C LYS A 38 -3.06 -14.34 11.17
N ALA A 39 -2.24 -13.74 10.30
CA ALA A 39 -1.43 -12.58 10.67
C ALA A 39 -2.31 -11.37 11.04
N ALA A 40 -3.33 -11.07 10.23
CA ALA A 40 -4.27 -10.00 10.51
C ALA A 40 -5.02 -10.21 11.84
N GLN A 41 -5.46 -11.45 12.12
CA GLN A 41 -6.12 -11.81 13.38
C GLN A 41 -5.19 -11.66 14.59
N ALA A 42 -3.91 -12.03 14.47
CA ALA A 42 -2.93 -11.88 15.54
C ALA A 42 -2.72 -10.41 15.92
N GLU A 43 -2.91 -9.48 14.97
CA GLU A 43 -2.85 -8.04 15.19
C GLU A 43 -4.22 -7.41 15.50
N GLY A 44 -5.29 -8.20 15.62
CA GLY A 44 -6.65 -7.69 15.89
C GLY A 44 -7.26 -6.88 14.75
N LYS A 45 -6.82 -7.09 13.50
CA LYS A 45 -7.24 -6.34 12.31
C LYS A 45 -8.07 -7.19 11.36
N THR A 46 -8.85 -6.54 10.49
CA THR A 46 -9.39 -7.20 9.29
C THR A 46 -8.28 -7.43 8.27
N LEU A 47 -8.45 -8.44 7.40
CA LEU A 47 -7.47 -8.74 6.35
C LEU A 47 -7.22 -7.53 5.42
N SER A 48 -8.28 -6.79 5.05
CA SER A 48 -8.15 -5.61 4.20
C SER A 48 -7.34 -4.52 4.87
N ARG A 49 -7.59 -4.24 6.16
CA ARG A 49 -6.83 -3.23 6.89
C ARG A 49 -5.35 -3.62 7.03
N TRP A 50 -5.10 -4.89 7.34
CA TRP A 50 -3.75 -5.42 7.48
C TRP A 50 -2.96 -5.34 6.16
N LEU A 51 -3.59 -5.65 5.03
CA LEU A 51 -2.96 -5.52 3.71
C LEU A 51 -2.68 -4.06 3.33
N LEU A 52 -3.54 -3.12 3.72
CA LEU A 52 -3.31 -1.69 3.51
C LEU A 52 -2.12 -1.19 4.35
N ASP A 53 -2.04 -1.57 5.63
CA ASP A 53 -0.90 -1.22 6.50
C ASP A 53 0.42 -1.78 5.92
N LEU A 54 0.40 -3.00 5.36
CA LEU A 54 1.57 -3.57 4.67
C LEU A 54 1.94 -2.79 3.41
N ALA A 55 0.96 -2.37 2.61
CA ALA A 55 1.22 -1.58 1.41
C ALA A 55 1.81 -0.21 1.75
N ASP A 56 1.33 0.42 2.82
CA ASP A 56 1.84 1.68 3.35
C ASP A 56 3.29 1.53 3.84
N GLY A 57 3.60 0.48 4.60
CA GLY A 57 4.97 0.20 5.05
C GLY A 57 5.92 -0.21 3.92
N ALA A 58 5.46 -0.99 2.95
CA ALA A 58 6.24 -1.36 1.77
C ALA A 58 6.58 -0.14 0.90
N ARG A 59 5.67 0.84 0.81
CA ARG A 59 5.92 2.11 0.12
C ARG A 59 7.11 2.86 0.75
N GLU A 60 7.21 2.89 2.07
CA GLU A 60 8.30 3.56 2.77
C GLU A 60 9.66 2.91 2.47
N GLY A 61 9.74 1.57 2.55
CA GLY A 61 10.96 0.85 2.19
C GLY A 61 11.34 0.93 0.70
N LEU A 62 10.34 1.02 -0.20
CA LEU A 62 10.58 1.20 -1.64
C LEU A 62 11.07 2.62 -1.96
N ILE A 63 10.63 3.63 -1.21
CA ILE A 63 11.11 5.02 -1.33
C ILE A 63 12.54 5.12 -0.82
N GLU A 64 12.85 4.54 0.34
CA GLU A 64 14.22 4.53 0.89
C GLU A 64 15.22 3.87 -0.07
N SER A 65 14.87 2.70 -0.63
CA SER A 65 15.73 1.99 -1.59
C SER A 65 15.88 2.70 -2.94
N LYS A 66 14.92 3.52 -3.38
CA LYS A 66 15.00 4.27 -4.65
C LYS A 66 15.59 5.67 -4.54
N ILE A 67 15.52 6.32 -3.38
CA ILE A 67 16.01 7.70 -3.20
C ILE A 67 17.44 7.73 -2.64
N LEU A 68 17.84 6.76 -1.80
CA LEU A 68 19.12 6.84 -1.10
C LEU A 68 20.27 6.08 -1.75
N GLY A 69 20.07 5.43 -2.90
CA GLY A 69 21.15 4.87 -3.73
C GLY A 69 22.03 3.84 -2.99
N GLY A 70 21.76 2.56 -3.21
CA GLY A 70 22.76 1.53 -2.93
C GLY A 70 24.04 1.73 -3.75
#